data_AF-X6LD61-F1
#
_entry.id   AF-X6LD61-F1
#
_cell.length_a   1.000
_cell.length_b   1.000
_cell.length_c   1.000
_cell.angle_alpha   90.00
_cell.angle_beta   90.00
_cell.angle_gamma   90.00
#
_symmetry.space_group_name_H-M   'P 1'
#
loop_
_entity.id
_entity.type
_entity.pdbx_description
1 polymer ?
#
loop_
_entity_poly.entity_id
_entity_poly.type
_entity_poly.pdbx_seq_one_letter_code
_entity_poly.pdbx_strand_id
1 'polypeptide(L)'
;MFEEFQFICGKEDSRQSASRNSNAEIRDWKNMTYKGLTLQIGARHLSRDEIEYTIDRLTLGLTDEQRQSIESIVLQYGICKEIYSLRLDYWEKGGRLETLSFKLPANESIQNFATCKKQWKTLSDKWKKECRGLRKSYIALAYFTMNEAQSLIQSFKSICSFEDGYRDILASKFILPNGDHNGLLKKLGAILTSIWNKSKDNTNVSSEHLKISTLKRGQPNLFISKDNGQLNIVINLFQSLVMLPRAEHVLICKETTTEEE
;
A
#
# COMPACT_ATOMS: atom_id res chain seq x y z
N MET A 1 25.35 29.11 -7.73
CA MET A 1 24.14 29.81 -7.27
C MET A 1 23.00 28.86 -6.84
N PHE A 2 23.24 27.55 -6.67
CA PHE A 2 22.18 26.57 -6.35
C PHE A 2 22.55 25.58 -5.22
N GLU A 3 23.42 25.97 -4.28
CA GLU A 3 23.92 25.04 -3.24
C GLU A 3 22.90 24.70 -2.14
N GLU A 4 21.76 25.38 -2.07
CA GLU A 4 20.75 25.17 -1.01
C GLU A 4 19.41 24.56 -1.50
N PHE A 5 19.38 23.95 -2.68
CA PHE A 5 18.15 23.37 -3.24
C PHE A 5 18.04 21.88 -2.92
N GLN A 6 16.95 21.45 -2.28
CA GLN A 6 16.70 20.04 -1.99
C GLN A 6 15.25 19.66 -2.29
N PHE A 7 15.05 18.63 -3.11
CA PHE A 7 13.75 18.00 -3.25
C PHE A 7 13.52 17.08 -2.06
N ILE A 8 12.46 17.35 -1.30
CA ILE A 8 12.07 16.54 -0.14
C ILE A 8 10.83 15.75 -0.51
N CYS A 9 10.98 14.43 -0.40
CA CYS A 9 9.92 13.46 -0.57
C CYS A 9 9.80 12.72 0.78
N GLY A 10 8.84 13.11 1.61
CA GLY A 10 8.80 12.68 3.01
C GLY A 10 7.39 12.52 3.56
N LYS A 11 7.29 11.85 4.71
CA LYS A 11 6.07 11.79 5.52
C LYS A 11 6.02 12.99 6.45
N GLU A 12 4.82 13.50 6.73
CA GLU A 12 4.59 14.37 7.88
C GLU A 12 3.93 13.54 8.98
N ASP A 13 4.49 13.56 10.19
CA ASP A 13 3.69 13.20 11.35
C ASP A 13 2.75 14.38 11.60
N SER A 14 1.45 14.16 11.42
CA SER A 14 0.38 15.13 11.70
C SER A 14 0.30 15.56 13.18
N ARG A 15 1.32 15.27 13.99
CA ARG A 15 1.42 15.56 15.42
C ARG A 15 2.67 16.36 15.83
N GLN A 16 3.52 16.81 14.89
CA GLN A 16 4.72 17.58 15.26
C GLN A 16 4.46 18.98 15.86
N SER A 17 3.21 19.39 16.05
CA SER A 17 2.83 20.58 16.81
C SER A 17 2.39 20.32 18.26
N ALA A 18 2.41 19.07 18.76
CA ALA A 18 2.08 18.78 20.17
C ALA A 18 3.20 17.98 20.87
N SER A 19 3.49 18.40 22.10
CA SER A 19 4.64 18.07 22.94
C SER A 19 5.04 16.59 23.02
N ARG A 20 6.36 16.37 23.10
CA ARG A 20 7.03 15.14 23.53
C ARG A 20 6.38 14.56 24.79
N ASN A 21 5.80 13.36 24.67
CA ASN A 21 5.72 12.42 25.78
C ASN A 21 6.09 11.02 25.27
N SER A 22 7.14 10.46 25.86
CA SER A 22 7.66 9.13 25.58
C SER A 22 6.75 8.07 26.20
N ASN A 23 5.83 7.55 25.41
CA ASN A 23 5.25 6.21 25.55
C ASN A 23 4.88 5.77 24.13
N ALA A 24 5.29 4.55 23.75
CA ALA A 24 5.29 4.05 22.37
C ALA A 24 4.04 4.45 21.57
N GLU A 25 4.18 5.48 20.73
CA GLU A 25 3.09 6.01 19.93
C GLU A 25 2.68 4.96 18.89
N ILE A 26 1.48 4.42 19.06
CA ILE A 26 0.83 3.55 18.09
C ILE A 26 0.62 4.39 16.83
N ARG A 27 1.51 4.24 15.84
CA ARG A 27 1.35 4.85 14.52
C ARG A 27 0.18 4.20 13.81
N ASP A 28 -0.95 4.89 13.77
CA ASP A 28 -2.10 4.48 12.98
C ASP A 28 -1.81 4.76 11.50
N TRP A 29 -1.41 3.71 10.77
CA TRP A 29 -1.02 3.82 9.37
C TRP A 29 -2.20 4.12 8.44
N LYS A 30 -3.45 3.93 8.89
CA LYS A 30 -4.64 4.35 8.15
C LYS A 30 -4.72 5.87 8.00
N ASN A 31 -4.07 6.63 8.88
CA ASN A 31 -4.15 8.09 8.95
C ASN A 31 -2.84 8.79 8.52
N MET A 32 -1.83 8.06 8.03
CA MET A 32 -0.61 8.68 7.50
C MET A 32 -0.86 9.25 6.10
N THR A 33 -1.00 10.57 6.01
CA THR A 33 -0.96 11.29 4.73
C THR A 33 0.49 11.43 4.26
N TYR A 34 0.81 10.88 3.09
CA TYR A 34 2.13 11.07 2.48
C TYR A 34 2.27 12.56 2.09
N LYS A 35 3.31 13.25 2.58
CA LYS A 35 3.52 14.65 2.22
C LYS A 35 3.96 14.68 0.76
N GLY A 36 3.29 15.51 -0.04
CA GLY A 36 3.58 15.68 -1.46
C GLY A 36 5.05 16.02 -1.74
N LEU A 37 5.44 15.95 -3.01
CA LEU A 37 6.76 16.43 -3.43
C LEU A 37 6.90 17.92 -3.10
N THR A 38 7.91 18.27 -2.29
CA THR A 38 8.22 19.66 -1.93
C THR A 38 9.64 20.01 -2.31
N LEU A 39 9.87 21.27 -2.67
CA LEU A 39 11.20 21.82 -2.95
C LEU A 39 11.59 22.75 -1.80
N GLN A 40 12.70 22.45 -1.14
CA GLN A 40 13.30 23.32 -0.14
C GLN A 40 14.37 24.21 -0.81
N ILE A 41 14.29 25.51 -0.56
CA ILE A 41 15.28 26.52 -0.97
C ILE A 41 15.64 27.32 0.29
N GLY A 42 16.81 27.05 0.87
CA GLY A 42 17.18 27.60 2.18
C GLY A 42 16.16 27.22 3.27
N ALA A 43 15.52 28.22 3.90
CA ALA A 43 14.44 27.99 4.86
C ALA A 43 13.03 27.84 4.23
N ARG A 44 12.87 28.21 2.96
CA ARG A 44 11.56 28.23 2.29
C ARG A 44 11.23 26.86 1.72
N HIS A 45 9.96 26.46 1.86
CA HIS A 45 9.42 25.24 1.25
C HIS A 45 8.40 25.66 0.19
N LEU A 46 8.53 25.11 -1.01
CA LEU A 46 7.59 25.29 -2.11
C LEU A 46 6.78 24.00 -2.29
N SER A 47 5.46 24.18 -2.41
CA SER A 47 4.54 23.12 -2.81
C SER A 47 4.71 22.75 -4.29
N ARG A 48 4.15 21.61 -4.69
CA ARG A 48 4.16 21.15 -6.08
C ARG A 48 3.63 22.23 -7.05
N ASP A 49 2.52 22.85 -6.70
CA ASP A 49 1.84 23.83 -7.57
C ASP A 49 2.67 25.11 -7.71
N GLU A 50 3.31 25.56 -6.63
CA GLU A 50 4.24 26.70 -6.68
C GLU A 50 5.48 26.40 -7.52
N ILE A 51 6.00 25.17 -7.46
CA ILE A 51 7.14 24.74 -8.29
C ILE A 51 6.73 24.73 -9.78
N GLU A 52 5.60 24.12 -10.11
CA GLU A 52 5.11 24.05 -11.50
C GLU A 52 4.86 25.47 -12.04
N TYR A 53 4.19 26.34 -11.28
CA TYR A 53 4.01 27.74 -11.63
C TYR A 53 5.34 28.50 -11.85
N THR A 54 6.33 28.26 -11.00
CA THR A 54 7.64 28.91 -11.10
C THR A 54 8.40 28.42 -12.35
N ILE A 55 8.35 27.11 -12.64
CA ILE A 55 8.94 26.53 -13.85
C ILE A 55 8.30 27.12 -15.11
N ASP A 56 6.97 27.21 -15.16
CA ASP A 56 6.25 27.77 -16.31
C ASP A 56 6.65 29.23 -16.56
N ARG A 57 6.72 30.05 -15.49
CA ARG A 57 7.16 31.44 -15.58
C ARG A 57 8.60 31.59 -16.06
N LEU A 58 9.50 30.75 -15.56
CA LEU A 58 10.91 30.79 -15.96
C LEU A 58 11.04 30.42 -17.43
N THR A 59 10.31 29.41 -17.91
CA THR A 59 10.41 28.94 -19.29
C THR A 59 10.05 30.00 -20.35
N LEU A 60 9.25 31.02 -19.99
CA LEU A 60 8.76 32.05 -20.91
C LEU A 60 9.69 33.27 -21.11
N GLY A 61 10.76 33.43 -20.32
CA GLY A 61 11.50 34.70 -20.24
C GLY A 61 13.03 34.64 -20.30
N LEU A 62 13.63 33.54 -20.79
CA LEU A 62 15.07 33.29 -20.61
C LEU A 62 15.93 33.52 -21.87
N THR A 63 17.18 33.89 -21.63
CA THR A 63 18.29 33.88 -22.60
C THR A 63 18.88 32.47 -22.73
N ASP A 64 19.58 32.19 -23.86
CA ASP A 64 20.06 30.84 -24.20
C ASP A 64 20.98 30.20 -23.14
N GLU A 65 21.78 30.97 -22.40
CA GLU A 65 22.68 30.45 -21.36
C GLU A 65 21.96 30.07 -20.05
N GLN A 66 20.94 30.85 -19.65
CA GLN A 66 20.14 30.56 -18.46
C GLN A 66 19.20 29.37 -18.71
N ARG A 67 18.84 29.17 -19.97
CA ARG A 67 17.99 28.08 -20.43
C ARG A 67 18.57 26.71 -20.08
N GLN A 68 19.87 26.48 -20.25
CA GLN A 68 20.49 25.17 -20.01
C GLN A 68 20.48 24.77 -18.52
N SER A 69 20.72 25.72 -17.61
CA SER A 69 20.65 25.46 -16.16
C SER A 69 19.22 25.17 -15.71
N ILE A 70 18.24 25.86 -16.29
CA ILE A 70 16.83 25.70 -15.96
C ILE A 70 16.28 24.39 -16.55
N GLU A 71 16.67 24.03 -17.78
CA GLU A 71 16.35 22.73 -18.38
C GLU A 71 16.84 21.57 -17.50
N SER A 72 18.05 21.67 -16.93
CA SER A 72 18.57 20.66 -16.00
C SER A 72 17.69 20.52 -14.74
N ILE A 73 17.25 21.63 -14.15
CA ILE A 73 16.37 21.64 -12.97
C ILE A 73 14.99 21.06 -13.32
N VAL A 74 14.44 21.41 -14.48
CA VAL A 74 13.14 20.88 -14.96
C VAL A 74 13.22 19.36 -15.16
N LEU A 75 14.33 18.86 -15.73
CA LEU A 75 14.58 17.42 -15.88
C LEU A 75 14.69 16.71 -14.52
N GLN A 76 15.47 17.26 -13.58
CA GLN A 76 15.59 16.71 -12.22
C GLN A 76 14.23 16.67 -11.52
N TYR A 77 13.44 17.75 -11.61
CA TYR A 77 12.09 17.81 -11.06
C TYR A 77 11.15 16.78 -11.69
N GLY A 78 11.23 16.59 -13.01
CA GLY A 78 10.51 15.53 -13.73
C GLY A 78 10.81 14.15 -13.17
N ILE A 79 12.08 13.82 -12.97
CA ILE A 79 12.49 12.53 -12.38
C ILE A 79 12.02 12.42 -10.92
N CYS A 80 12.06 13.50 -10.15
CA CYS A 80 11.53 13.53 -8.79
C CYS A 80 10.04 13.22 -8.72
N LYS A 81 9.23 13.71 -9.67
CA LYS A 81 7.81 13.36 -9.77
C LYS A 81 7.61 11.86 -10.01
N GLU A 82 8.41 11.26 -10.89
CA GLU A 82 8.33 9.82 -11.14
C GLU A 82 8.76 8.99 -9.92
N ILE A 83 9.85 9.39 -9.24
CA ILE A 83 10.28 8.75 -7.99
C ILE A 83 9.18 8.84 -6.94
N TYR A 84 8.57 10.01 -6.79
CA TYR A 84 7.44 10.23 -5.89
C TYR A 84 6.29 9.26 -6.19
N SER A 85 5.86 9.16 -7.45
CA SER A 85 4.79 8.25 -7.85
C SER A 85 5.14 6.78 -7.58
N LEU A 86 6.39 6.36 -7.82
CA LEU A 86 6.86 5.00 -7.50
C LEU A 86 6.81 4.71 -6.00
N ARG A 87 7.15 5.68 -5.16
CA ARG A 87 7.10 5.55 -3.70
C ARG A 87 5.67 5.48 -3.19
N LEU A 88 4.78 6.27 -3.78
CA LEU A 88 3.36 6.25 -3.45
C LEU A 88 2.76 4.88 -3.79
N ASP A 89 2.95 4.38 -5.02
CA ASP A 89 2.51 3.03 -5.45
C ASP A 89 3.08 1.94 -4.53
N TYR A 90 4.37 2.03 -4.18
CA TYR A 90 4.99 1.09 -3.24
C TYR A 90 4.31 1.10 -1.87
N TRP A 91 3.99 2.28 -1.33
CA TRP A 91 3.36 2.42 -0.03
C TRP A 91 1.90 1.98 -0.03
N GLU A 92 1.14 2.38 -1.05
CA GLU A 92 -0.25 1.98 -1.27
C GLU A 92 -0.37 0.46 -1.38
N LYS A 93 0.63 -0.21 -1.98
CA LYS A 93 0.71 -1.67 -2.04
C LYS A 93 1.26 -2.33 -0.78
N GLY A 94 1.18 -1.67 0.38
CA GLY A 94 1.59 -2.21 1.67
C GLY A 94 3.10 -2.27 1.91
N GLY A 95 3.91 -1.71 1.01
CA GLY A 95 5.36 -1.61 1.17
C GLY A 95 5.72 -0.71 2.35
N ARG A 96 6.63 -1.17 3.20
CA ARG A 96 7.11 -0.43 4.37
C ARG A 96 8.63 -0.47 4.37
N LEU A 97 9.24 0.69 4.08
CA LEU A 97 10.65 0.94 4.29
C LEU A 97 10.78 1.90 5.47
N GLU A 98 11.63 1.59 6.45
CA GLU A 98 11.89 2.47 7.60
C GLU A 98 12.60 3.78 7.23
N THR A 99 12.91 4.00 5.96
CA THR A 99 13.68 5.16 5.55
C THR A 99 12.92 6.47 5.76
N LEU A 100 13.57 7.32 6.56
CA LEU A 100 13.39 8.76 6.72
C LEU A 100 13.11 9.50 5.40
N SER A 101 12.62 10.73 5.52
CA SER A 101 12.47 11.68 4.42
C SER A 101 13.60 11.55 3.40
N PHE A 102 13.25 11.29 2.15
CA PHE A 102 14.20 11.20 1.05
C PHE A 102 14.50 12.61 0.57
N LYS A 103 15.78 12.99 0.59
CA LYS A 103 16.25 14.32 0.15
C LYS A 103 17.19 14.13 -1.03
N LEU A 104 16.88 14.77 -2.15
CA LEU A 104 17.78 14.86 -3.30
C LEU A 104 18.20 16.32 -3.50
N PRO A 105 19.48 16.65 -3.31
CA PRO A 105 20.00 17.96 -3.64
C PRO A 105 19.88 18.25 -5.14
N ALA A 106 19.42 19.44 -5.52
CA ALA A 106 19.29 19.82 -6.94
C ALA A 106 20.65 20.13 -7.61
N ASN A 107 21.73 20.23 -6.83
CA ASN A 107 23.09 20.31 -7.38
C ASN A 107 23.66 18.93 -7.76
N GLU A 108 22.96 17.82 -7.48
CA GLU A 108 23.39 16.50 -7.89
C GLU A 108 23.20 16.24 -9.38
N SER A 109 24.02 15.33 -9.93
CA SER A 109 23.92 14.96 -11.33
C SER A 109 22.58 14.29 -11.66
N ILE A 110 22.05 14.53 -12.86
CA ILE A 110 20.83 13.84 -13.36
C ILE A 110 20.98 12.30 -13.29
N GLN A 111 22.21 11.78 -13.40
CA GLN A 111 22.49 10.35 -13.27
C GLN A 111 22.21 9.80 -11.87
N ASN A 112 22.38 10.61 -10.81
CA ASN A 112 22.03 10.20 -9.45
C ASN A 112 20.51 10.07 -9.29
N PHE A 113 19.75 11.02 -9.84
CA PHE A 113 18.29 10.96 -9.88
C PHE A 113 17.81 9.72 -10.66
N ALA A 114 18.39 9.46 -11.84
CA ALA A 114 18.07 8.28 -12.64
C ALA A 114 18.42 6.97 -11.92
N THR A 115 19.55 6.92 -11.23
CA THR A 115 19.97 5.77 -10.41
C THR A 115 18.99 5.53 -9.28
N CYS A 116 18.57 6.58 -8.58
CA CYS A 116 17.58 6.46 -7.52
C CYS A 116 16.21 5.98 -8.05
N LYS A 117 15.74 6.53 -9.17
CA LYS A 117 14.53 6.03 -9.85
C LYS A 117 14.63 4.53 -10.13
N LYS A 118 15.78 4.06 -10.64
CA LYS A 118 16.02 2.64 -10.91
C LYS A 118 16.01 1.80 -9.63
N GLN A 119 16.56 2.29 -8.53
CA GLN A 119 16.53 1.60 -7.23
C GLN A 119 15.10 1.46 -6.72
N TRP A 120 14.29 2.52 -6.75
CA TRP A 120 12.88 2.47 -6.34
C TRP A 120 12.05 1.53 -7.20
N LYS A 121 12.26 1.55 -8.52
CA LYS A 121 11.62 0.61 -9.43
C LYS A 121 11.97 -0.84 -9.07
N THR A 122 13.25 -1.13 -8.89
CA THR A 122 13.74 -2.46 -8.49
C THR A 122 13.15 -2.91 -7.15
N LEU A 123 13.06 -2.01 -6.18
CA LEU A 123 12.46 -2.28 -4.87
C LEU A 123 10.96 -2.59 -4.99
N SER A 124 10.21 -1.81 -5.76
CA SER A 124 8.79 -2.04 -6.00
C SER A 124 8.54 -3.37 -6.72
N ASP A 125 9.34 -3.71 -7.74
CA ASP A 125 9.23 -4.97 -8.46
C ASP A 125 9.54 -6.17 -7.56
N LYS A 126 10.58 -6.05 -6.71
CA LYS A 126 10.91 -7.06 -5.69
C LYS A 126 9.76 -7.26 -4.71
N TRP A 127 9.20 -6.17 -4.18
CA TRP A 127 8.06 -6.21 -3.27
C TRP A 127 6.83 -6.87 -3.87
N LYS A 128 6.47 -6.50 -5.10
CA LYS A 128 5.36 -7.13 -5.86
C LYS A 128 5.59 -8.63 -6.02
N LYS A 129 6.83 -9.05 -6.32
CA LYS A 129 7.20 -10.48 -6.41
C LYS A 129 7.07 -11.19 -5.06
N GLU A 130 7.55 -10.59 -3.97
CA GLU A 130 7.45 -11.13 -2.62
C GLU A 130 5.99 -11.28 -2.17
N CYS A 131 5.17 -10.24 -2.35
CA CYS A 131 3.73 -10.27 -2.05
C CYS A 131 3.02 -11.41 -2.77
N ARG A 132 3.28 -11.57 -4.08
CA ARG A 132 2.74 -12.70 -4.86
C ARG A 132 3.22 -14.05 -4.33
N GLY A 133 4.49 -14.16 -3.96
CA GLY A 133 5.04 -15.37 -3.35
C GLY A 133 4.33 -15.71 -2.03
N LEU A 134 4.14 -14.71 -1.17
CA LEU A 134 3.45 -14.87 0.11
C LEU A 134 1.99 -15.31 -0.07
N ARG A 135 1.23 -14.69 -0.97
CA ARG A 135 -0.17 -15.09 -1.24
C ARG A 135 -0.26 -16.51 -1.84
N LYS A 136 0.72 -16.93 -2.63
CA LYS A 136 0.81 -18.31 -3.14
C LYS A 136 1.10 -19.32 -2.03
N SER A 137 1.98 -18.97 -1.08
CA SER A 137 2.33 -19.85 0.04
C SER A 137 1.27 -19.87 1.14
N TYR A 138 0.53 -18.77 1.31
CA TYR A 138 -0.46 -18.58 2.37
C TYR A 138 -1.74 -18.00 1.77
N ILE A 139 -2.65 -18.86 1.32
CA ILE A 139 -3.87 -18.45 0.62
C ILE A 139 -4.74 -17.50 1.44
N ALA A 140 -4.72 -17.64 2.77
CA ALA A 140 -5.49 -16.79 3.66
C ALA A 140 -5.00 -15.32 3.68
N LEU A 141 -3.78 -15.02 3.20
CA LEU A 141 -3.33 -13.64 2.97
C LEU A 141 -4.02 -12.98 1.78
N ALA A 142 -4.71 -13.73 0.92
CA ALA A 142 -5.45 -13.16 -0.20
C ALA A 142 -6.74 -12.46 0.25
N TYR A 143 -7.23 -12.72 1.46
CA TYR A 143 -8.40 -12.03 2.04
C TYR A 143 -8.13 -10.63 2.56
N PHE A 144 -6.87 -10.20 2.49
CA PHE A 144 -6.44 -8.90 2.96
C PHE A 144 -5.64 -8.20 1.87
N THR A 145 -5.91 -6.92 1.68
CA THR A 145 -4.94 -6.03 1.05
C THR A 145 -3.65 -6.04 1.86
N MET A 146 -2.52 -5.74 1.23
CA MET A 146 -1.24 -5.70 1.94
C MET A 146 -1.25 -4.63 3.04
N ASN A 147 -1.99 -3.53 2.87
CA ASN A 147 -2.17 -2.53 3.93
C ASN A 147 -2.96 -3.07 5.13
N GLU A 148 -4.02 -3.83 4.91
CA GLU A 148 -4.77 -4.47 5.99
C GLU A 148 -3.93 -5.52 6.71
N ALA A 149 -3.19 -6.35 5.96
CA ALA A 149 -2.26 -7.31 6.55
C ALA A 149 -1.20 -6.61 7.42
N GLN A 150 -0.67 -5.48 6.96
CA GLN A 150 0.25 -4.64 7.72
C GLN A 150 -0.41 -4.04 8.99
N SER A 151 -1.64 -3.55 8.88
CA SER A 151 -2.42 -3.06 10.03
C SER A 151 -2.65 -4.16 11.07
N LEU A 152 -2.91 -5.38 10.60
CA LEU A 152 -3.11 -6.55 11.45
C LEU A 152 -1.81 -6.94 12.16
N ILE A 153 -0.68 -6.94 11.45
CA ILE A 153 0.66 -7.11 12.05
C ILE A 153 0.92 -6.07 13.14
N GLN A 154 0.61 -4.80 12.88
CA GLN A 154 0.83 -3.74 13.86
C GLN A 154 -0.06 -3.91 15.09
N SER A 155 -1.30 -4.33 14.90
CA SER A 155 -2.23 -4.67 15.99
C SER A 155 -1.67 -5.83 16.82
N PHE A 156 -1.13 -6.86 16.18
CA PHE A 156 -0.47 -7.97 16.87
C PHE A 156 0.76 -7.52 17.65
N LYS A 157 1.63 -6.69 17.08
CA LYS A 157 2.79 -6.14 17.80
C LYS A 157 2.38 -5.34 19.03
N SER A 158 1.35 -4.50 18.91
CA SER A 158 0.81 -3.73 20.02
C SER A 158 0.29 -4.66 21.11
N ILE A 159 -0.44 -5.72 20.75
CA ILE A 159 -0.87 -6.77 21.67
C ILE A 159 0.34 -7.45 22.35
N CYS A 160 1.39 -7.78 21.60
CA CYS A 160 2.62 -8.36 22.18
C CYS A 160 3.34 -7.39 23.13
N SER A 161 3.10 -6.09 23.06
CA SER A 161 3.79 -5.10 23.90
C SER A 161 3.17 -4.89 25.29
N PHE A 162 1.98 -5.44 25.56
CA PHE A 162 1.35 -5.39 26.89
C PHE A 162 2.10 -6.24 27.94
N GLU A 163 1.87 -5.96 29.23
CA GLU A 163 2.41 -6.75 30.35
C GLU A 163 1.97 -8.22 30.29
N ASP A 164 2.79 -9.11 30.85
CA ASP A 164 2.69 -10.56 30.68
C ASP A 164 1.32 -11.15 31.07
N GLY A 165 0.63 -10.58 32.06
CA GLY A 165 -0.72 -11.03 32.46
C GLY A 165 -1.80 -10.85 31.37
N TYR A 166 -1.65 -9.85 30.48
CA TYR A 166 -2.55 -9.67 29.34
C TYR A 166 -2.09 -10.49 28.12
N ARG A 167 -0.79 -10.79 28.02
CA ARG A 167 -0.24 -11.60 26.94
C ARG A 167 -0.78 -13.02 26.98
N ASP A 168 -0.91 -13.65 28.14
CA ASP A 168 -1.41 -15.03 28.22
C ASP A 168 -2.89 -15.15 27.82
N ILE A 169 -3.71 -14.17 28.23
CA ILE A 169 -5.12 -14.09 27.85
C ILE A 169 -5.25 -13.88 26.33
N LEU A 170 -4.42 -13.02 25.75
CA LEU A 170 -4.46 -12.73 24.32
C LEU A 170 -3.81 -13.84 23.50
N ALA A 171 -2.76 -14.50 23.99
CA ALA A 171 -2.11 -15.65 23.36
C ALA A 171 -3.04 -16.88 23.31
N SER A 172 -3.89 -17.04 24.33
CA SER A 172 -4.95 -18.08 24.33
C SER A 172 -6.01 -17.84 23.25
N LYS A 173 -6.14 -16.60 22.77
CA LYS A 173 -7.10 -16.20 21.72
C LYS A 173 -6.44 -15.95 20.35
N PHE A 174 -5.15 -15.64 20.31
CA PHE A 174 -4.42 -15.21 19.13
C PHE A 174 -2.98 -15.71 19.14
N ILE A 175 -2.52 -16.34 18.05
CA ILE A 175 -1.12 -16.76 17.93
C ILE A 175 -0.25 -15.50 17.69
N LEU A 176 0.65 -15.17 18.61
CA LEU A 176 1.43 -13.92 18.55
C LEU A 176 2.75 -14.07 17.76
N PRO A 177 3.04 -13.20 16.78
CA PRO A 177 4.28 -13.25 16.00
C PRO A 177 5.37 -12.27 16.49
N ASN A 178 6.61 -12.75 16.69
CA ASN A 178 7.82 -11.92 16.92
C ASN A 178 8.74 -11.95 15.69
N GLY A 179 9.19 -10.83 15.10
CA GLY A 179 10.17 -10.85 14.00
C GLY A 179 10.28 -9.55 13.17
N ASP A 180 11.19 -9.53 12.18
CA ASP A 180 11.31 -8.45 11.19
C ASP A 180 10.06 -8.31 10.31
N HIS A 181 9.89 -7.20 9.59
CA HIS A 181 8.67 -6.92 8.80
C HIS A 181 8.28 -8.00 7.78
N ASN A 182 9.23 -8.57 7.06
CA ASN A 182 8.96 -9.65 6.11
C ASN A 182 8.72 -10.99 6.83
N GLY A 183 9.43 -11.23 7.94
CA GLY A 183 9.17 -12.34 8.84
C GLY A 183 7.78 -12.31 9.44
N LEU A 184 7.24 -11.11 9.74
CA LEU A 184 5.91 -10.93 10.31
C LEU A 184 4.80 -11.25 9.32
N LEU A 185 4.93 -10.87 8.04
CA LEU A 185 3.96 -11.26 7.02
C LEU A 185 3.93 -12.78 6.83
N LYS A 186 5.08 -13.45 6.82
CA LYS A 186 5.14 -14.93 6.78
C LYS A 186 4.47 -15.56 7.99
N LYS A 187 4.74 -15.04 9.19
CA LYS A 187 4.13 -15.54 10.43
C LYS A 187 2.62 -15.30 10.43
N LEU A 188 2.18 -14.11 10.05
CA LEU A 188 0.75 -13.81 9.90
C LEU A 188 0.11 -14.78 8.92
N GLY A 189 0.72 -14.99 7.75
CA GLY A 189 0.23 -15.97 6.77
C GLY A 189 0.12 -17.38 7.34
N ALA A 190 1.11 -17.84 8.10
CA ALA A 190 1.06 -19.15 8.74
C ALA A 190 -0.07 -19.26 9.78
N ILE A 191 -0.28 -18.21 10.58
CA ILE A 191 -1.36 -18.13 11.58
C ILE A 191 -2.72 -18.18 10.88
N LEU A 192 -2.92 -17.33 9.87
CA LEU A 192 -4.16 -17.27 9.11
C LEU A 192 -4.45 -18.59 8.39
N THR A 193 -3.44 -19.25 7.82
CA THR A 193 -3.60 -20.60 7.23
C THR A 193 -4.00 -21.64 8.28
N SER A 194 -3.43 -21.58 9.49
CA SER A 194 -3.81 -22.48 10.58
C SER A 194 -5.27 -22.28 11.02
N ILE A 195 -5.69 -21.02 11.17
CA ILE A 195 -7.09 -20.66 11.45
C ILE A 195 -8.00 -21.15 10.32
N TRP A 196 -7.61 -20.88 9.07
CA TRP A 196 -8.34 -21.28 7.87
C TRP A 196 -8.60 -22.80 7.84
N ASN A 197 -7.58 -23.61 8.10
CA ASN A 197 -7.67 -25.06 8.08
C ASN A 197 -8.50 -25.64 9.25
N LYS A 198 -8.60 -24.91 10.37
CA LYS A 198 -9.39 -25.32 11.54
C LYS A 198 -10.84 -24.82 11.50
N SER A 199 -11.15 -23.85 10.64
CA SER A 199 -12.50 -23.31 10.51
C SER A 199 -13.44 -24.35 9.91
N LYS A 200 -14.52 -24.66 10.63
CA LYS A 200 -15.59 -25.54 10.15
C LYS A 200 -16.34 -24.94 8.96
N ASP A 201 -16.33 -23.61 8.85
CA ASP A 201 -17.00 -22.86 7.78
C ASP A 201 -16.28 -22.92 6.44
N ASN A 202 -15.08 -23.54 6.41
CA ASN A 202 -14.29 -23.81 5.21
C ASN A 202 -14.36 -25.28 4.78
N THR A 203 -15.18 -26.09 5.46
CA THR A 203 -15.46 -27.45 5.00
C THR A 203 -16.24 -27.35 3.69
N ASN A 204 -15.69 -27.93 2.62
CA ASN A 204 -16.26 -27.84 1.29
C ASN A 204 -17.74 -28.26 1.32
N VAL A 205 -18.62 -27.39 0.84
CA VAL A 205 -19.98 -27.76 0.46
C VAL A 205 -19.85 -28.95 -0.50
N SER A 206 -20.52 -30.07 -0.17
CA SER A 206 -20.54 -31.26 -1.01
C SER A 206 -20.87 -30.87 -2.45
N SER A 207 -20.05 -31.33 -3.40
CA SER A 207 -20.20 -31.05 -4.84
C SER A 207 -21.51 -31.58 -5.44
N GLU A 208 -22.31 -32.28 -4.66
CA GLU A 208 -23.55 -32.93 -5.08
C GLU A 208 -24.74 -31.97 -5.24
N HIS A 209 -24.62 -30.68 -4.91
CA HIS A 209 -25.78 -29.75 -4.82
C HIS A 209 -25.83 -28.61 -5.86
N LEU A 210 -24.91 -28.58 -6.82
CA LEU A 210 -24.95 -27.57 -7.89
C LEU A 210 -26.09 -27.85 -8.89
N LYS A 211 -27.30 -27.36 -8.57
CA LYS A 211 -28.47 -27.39 -9.47
C LYS A 211 -28.45 -26.33 -10.56
N ILE A 212 -27.46 -25.44 -10.59
CA ILE A 212 -27.35 -24.42 -11.65
C ILE A 212 -26.61 -25.03 -12.84
N SER A 213 -27.36 -25.75 -13.68
CA SER A 213 -26.88 -26.48 -14.85
C SER A 213 -26.19 -25.62 -15.92
N THR A 214 -26.29 -24.30 -15.82
CA THR A 214 -25.74 -23.35 -16.80
C THR A 214 -24.33 -22.87 -16.47
N LEU A 215 -23.86 -23.02 -15.22
CA LEU A 215 -22.54 -22.55 -14.81
C LEU A 215 -21.45 -23.59 -15.09
N LYS A 216 -20.39 -23.17 -15.78
CA LYS A 216 -19.22 -24.01 -16.02
C LYS A 216 -18.21 -23.81 -14.90
N ARG A 217 -17.97 -24.86 -14.11
CA ARG A 217 -16.92 -24.86 -13.07
C ARG A 217 -15.54 -24.73 -13.71
N GLY A 218 -14.67 -23.90 -13.11
CA GLY A 218 -13.30 -23.70 -13.56
C GLY A 218 -13.15 -22.72 -14.73
N GLN A 219 -14.22 -22.03 -15.12
CA GLN A 219 -14.20 -21.01 -16.18
C GLN A 219 -14.91 -19.73 -15.71
N PRO A 220 -14.54 -18.56 -16.26
CA PRO A 220 -15.32 -17.33 -16.06
C PRO A 220 -16.75 -17.50 -16.59
N ASN A 221 -17.74 -17.09 -15.80
CA ASN A 221 -19.14 -17.08 -16.20
C ASN A 221 -19.64 -15.63 -16.22
N LEU A 222 -19.99 -15.11 -17.41
CA LEU A 222 -20.46 -13.73 -17.58
C LEU A 222 -21.99 -13.68 -17.63
N PHE A 223 -22.58 -12.82 -16.80
CA PHE A 223 -24.01 -12.53 -16.79
C PHE A 223 -24.23 -11.05 -17.04
N ILE A 224 -25.11 -10.73 -17.99
CA ILE A 224 -25.51 -9.36 -18.30
C ILE A 224 -27.00 -9.26 -18.01
N SER A 225 -27.37 -8.58 -16.92
CA SER A 225 -28.79 -8.26 -16.66
C SER A 225 -29.07 -6.82 -17.07
N LYS A 226 -30.22 -6.61 -17.73
CA LYS A 226 -30.71 -5.28 -18.11
C LYS A 226 -31.51 -4.59 -17.01
N ASP A 227 -31.87 -5.32 -15.96
CA ASP A 227 -32.59 -4.82 -14.79
C ASP A 227 -31.69 -4.78 -13.54
N ASN A 228 -32.21 -4.20 -12.45
CA ASN A 228 -31.54 -4.17 -11.15
C ASN A 228 -31.54 -5.55 -10.43
N GLY A 229 -31.82 -6.64 -11.13
CA GLY A 229 -31.92 -8.00 -10.58
C GLY A 229 -30.60 -8.71 -10.34
N GLN A 230 -29.45 -8.06 -10.56
CA GLN A 230 -28.12 -8.66 -10.46
C GLN A 230 -27.86 -9.26 -9.07
N LEU A 231 -28.32 -8.59 -8.01
CA LEU A 231 -28.18 -9.09 -6.63
C LEU A 231 -28.95 -10.41 -6.42
N ASN A 232 -30.13 -10.55 -7.04
CA ASN A 232 -30.94 -11.76 -6.92
C ASN A 232 -30.25 -12.96 -7.56
N ILE A 233 -29.55 -12.76 -8.67
CA ILE A 233 -28.75 -13.83 -9.32
C ILE A 233 -27.68 -14.33 -8.35
N VAL A 234 -26.95 -13.40 -7.72
CA VAL A 234 -25.92 -13.72 -6.72
C VAL A 234 -26.54 -14.45 -5.53
N ILE A 235 -27.63 -13.95 -4.95
CA ILE A 235 -28.31 -14.59 -3.81
C ILE A 235 -28.79 -16.00 -4.16
N ASN A 236 -29.45 -16.17 -5.31
CA ASN A 236 -29.94 -17.49 -5.75
C ASN A 236 -28.79 -18.48 -5.97
N LEU A 237 -27.63 -18.02 -6.44
CA LEU A 237 -26.42 -18.84 -6.56
C LEU A 237 -25.98 -19.37 -5.19
N PHE A 238 -25.79 -18.48 -4.21
CA PHE A 238 -25.37 -18.89 -2.87
C PHE A 238 -26.43 -19.77 -2.15
N GLN A 239 -27.72 -19.48 -2.34
CA GLN A 239 -28.80 -20.34 -1.84
C GLN A 239 -28.75 -21.75 -2.43
N SER A 240 -28.50 -21.89 -3.73
CA SER A 240 -28.35 -23.20 -4.38
C SER A 240 -27.16 -24.00 -3.85
N LEU A 241 -26.13 -23.29 -3.37
CA LEU A 241 -24.94 -23.85 -2.74
C LEU A 241 -25.14 -24.11 -1.24
N VAL A 242 -26.31 -23.80 -0.67
CA VAL A 242 -26.57 -23.86 0.78
C VAL A 242 -25.47 -23.12 1.56
N MET A 243 -25.04 -21.98 1.02
CA MET A 243 -23.93 -21.20 1.54
C MET A 243 -24.39 -19.76 1.80
N LEU A 244 -23.95 -19.18 2.91
CA LEU A 244 -24.11 -17.75 3.13
C LEU A 244 -22.94 -17.00 2.46
N PRO A 245 -23.21 -16.02 1.57
CA PRO A 245 -22.15 -15.22 0.99
C PRO A 245 -21.43 -14.43 2.09
N ARG A 246 -20.12 -14.30 1.93
CA ARG A 246 -19.24 -13.55 2.83
C ARG A 246 -18.38 -12.61 1.98
N ALA A 247 -17.68 -11.67 2.61
CA ALA A 247 -16.90 -10.67 1.89
C ALA A 247 -15.85 -11.30 0.95
N GLU A 248 -15.33 -12.48 1.29
CA GLU A 248 -14.39 -13.20 0.45
C GLU A 248 -15.00 -13.86 -0.80
N HIS A 249 -16.32 -14.02 -0.83
CA HIS A 249 -17.01 -14.71 -1.92
C HIS A 249 -17.59 -13.75 -2.96
N VAL A 250 -17.82 -12.49 -2.58
CA VAL A 250 -18.50 -11.50 -3.40
C VAL A 250 -17.76 -10.17 -3.32
N LEU A 251 -17.15 -9.77 -4.43
CA LEU A 251 -16.64 -8.41 -4.63
C LEU A 251 -17.70 -7.57 -5.35
N ILE A 252 -18.14 -6.49 -4.70
CA ILE A 252 -19.03 -5.49 -5.31
C ILE A 252 -18.16 -4.38 -5.86
N CYS A 253 -17.91 -4.40 -7.17
CA CYS A 253 -17.11 -3.39 -7.83
C CYS A 253 -17.85 -2.05 -7.88
N LYS A 254 -17.17 -0.98 -7.47
CA LYS A 254 -17.58 0.42 -7.57
C LYS A 254 -16.46 1.21 -8.25
N GLU A 255 -16.72 2.48 -8.58
CA GLU A 255 -15.70 3.39 -9.15
C GLU A 255 -14.47 3.55 -8.25
N THR A 256 -14.63 3.33 -6.95
CA THR A 256 -13.56 3.43 -5.95
C THR A 256 -12.92 2.08 -5.59
N THR A 257 -13.35 0.97 -6.20
CA THR A 257 -12.72 -0.34 -5.97
C THR A 257 -11.31 -0.34 -6.55
N THR A 258 -10.33 -0.75 -5.77
CA THR A 258 -8.92 -0.73 -6.15
C THR A 258 -8.53 -1.96 -6.95
N GLU A 259 -7.40 -1.92 -7.67
CA GLU A 259 -6.85 -3.08 -8.40
C GLU A 259 -6.45 -4.24 -7.47
N GLU A 260 -6.23 -3.97 -6.18
CA GLU A 260 -5.79 -4.99 -5.23
C GLU A 260 -6.93 -5.87 -4.69
N GLU A 261 -8.14 -5.32 -4.58
CA GLU A 261 -9.36 -5.99 -4.10
C GLU A 261 -9.93 -6.97 -5.13
#